data_AF-A0A3D1YM86-F1
#
_entry.id   AF-A0A3D1YM86-F1
#
_cell.length_a   1.000
_cell.length_b   1.000
_cell.length_c   1.000
_cell.angle_alpha   90.00
_cell.angle_beta   90.00
_cell.angle_gamma   90.00
#
_symmetry.space_group_name_H-M   'P 1'
#
loop_
_entity.id
_entity.type
_entity.pdbx_description
1 polymer ?
#
loop_
_entity_poly.entity_id
_entity_poly.type
_entity_poly.pdbx_seq_one_letter_code
_entity_poly.pdbx_strand_id
1 'polypeptide(L)' 'AFFEGPVRNDLQPVVEGRYEQVSTAISWLSNHGSAMMTGSGACVFASFQSQAEAQRVAEAANCEFSVFVARGINRFTVV' A
#
# COMPACT_ATOMS: atom_id res chain seq x y z
N ALA A 1 20.90 8.11 1.77
CA ALA A 1 19.76 8.96 1.38
C ALA A 1 19.01 9.28 2.66
N PHE A 2 18.90 10.56 3.00
CA PHE A 2 18.30 11.03 4.25
C PHE A 2 16.78 11.13 4.05
N PHE A 3 16.04 10.18 4.61
CA PHE A 3 14.62 10.34 4.94
C PHE A 3 14.47 9.88 6.39
N GLU A 4 14.82 10.75 7.34
CA GLU A 4 14.59 10.57 8.79
C GLU A 4 13.24 11.16 9.21
N GLY A 5 12.28 11.21 8.30
CA GLY A 5 10.93 11.75 8.53
C GLY A 5 9.85 10.73 8.16
N PRO A 6 8.65 10.83 8.76
CA PRO A 6 7.52 9.97 8.39
C PRO A 6 7.20 10.16 6.91
N VAL A 7 7.11 9.05 6.18
CA VAL A 7 6.69 9.05 4.77
C VAL A 7 5.17 9.27 4.74
N ARG A 8 4.71 10.18 3.87
CA ARG A 8 3.29 10.39 3.62
C ARG A 8 3.04 10.72 2.15
N ASN A 9 1.78 10.57 1.73
CA ASN A 9 1.29 11.02 0.44
C ASN A 9 0.32 12.21 0.64
N ASP A 10 0.72 13.41 0.23
CA ASP A 10 -0.09 14.62 0.40
C ASP A 10 -1.42 14.59 -0.38
N LEU A 11 -1.54 13.74 -1.41
CA LEU A 11 -2.79 13.57 -2.18
C LEU A 11 -3.79 12.64 -1.47
N GLN A 12 -3.32 11.81 -0.53
CA GLN A 12 -4.16 10.79 0.11
C GLN A 12 -5.40 11.40 0.80
N PRO A 13 -5.31 12.44 1.65
CA PRO A 13 -6.49 13.01 2.30
C PRO A 13 -7.53 13.56 1.30
N VAL A 14 -7.07 14.09 0.17
CA VAL A 14 -7.95 14.61 -0.89
C VAL A 14 -8.68 13.48 -1.60
N VAL A 15 -7.99 12.38 -1.88
CA VAL A 15 -8.58 11.21 -2.55
C VAL A 15 -9.52 10.45 -1.61
N GLU A 16 -9.13 10.21 -0.35
CA GLU A 16 -9.99 9.58 0.65
C GLU A 16 -11.29 10.36 0.88
N GLY A 17 -11.23 11.71 0.87
CA GLY A 17 -12.41 12.55 1.01
C GLY A 17 -13.35 12.57 -0.21
N ARG A 18 -12.92 12.06 -1.37
CA ARG A 18 -13.70 12.05 -2.63
C ARG A 18 -14.13 10.66 -3.06
N TYR A 19 -13.37 9.63 -2.70
CA TYR A 19 -13.54 8.27 -3.17
C TYR A 19 -13.52 7.32 -1.97
N GLU A 20 -14.72 6.92 -1.53
CA GLU A 20 -14.91 6.04 -0.38
C GLU A 20 -14.17 4.71 -0.53
N GLN A 21 -14.09 4.16 -1.76
CA GLN A 21 -13.38 2.91 -2.03
C GLN A 21 -11.89 2.99 -1.64
N VAL A 22 -11.27 4.15 -1.81
CA VAL A 22 -9.86 4.36 -1.43
C VAL A 22 -9.74 4.41 0.09
N SER A 23 -10.64 5.12 0.78
CA SER A 23 -10.61 5.19 2.24
C SER A 23 -10.90 3.83 2.89
N THR A 24 -11.82 3.05 2.33
CA THR A 24 -12.09 1.67 2.75
C THR A 24 -10.86 0.79 2.59
N ALA A 25 -10.18 0.85 1.44
CA ALA A 25 -8.97 0.06 1.20
C ALA A 25 -7.81 0.46 2.15
N ILE A 26 -7.62 1.77 2.41
CA ILE A 26 -6.61 2.26 3.35
C ILE A 26 -6.94 1.81 4.77
N SER A 27 -8.19 1.96 5.20
CA SER A 27 -8.64 1.57 6.55
C SER A 27 -8.50 0.07 6.77
N TRP A 28 -8.90 -0.74 5.78
CA TRP A 28 -8.74 -2.19 5.83
C TRP A 28 -7.27 -2.58 5.96
N LEU A 29 -6.41 -2.07 5.07
CA LEU A 29 -5.00 -2.43 5.04
C LEU A 29 -4.21 -1.90 6.25
N SER A 30 -4.67 -0.80 6.85
CA SER A 30 -4.09 -0.23 8.07
C SER A 30 -4.20 -1.16 9.30
N ASN A 31 -5.14 -2.11 9.28
CA ASN A 31 -5.24 -3.15 10.32
C ASN A 31 -4.14 -4.22 10.21
N HIS A 32 -3.44 -4.27 9.08
CA HIS A 32 -2.42 -5.27 8.78
C HIS A 32 -1.00 -4.70 8.71
N GLY A 33 -0.85 -3.40 8.45
CA GLY A 33 0.45 -2.74 8.39
C GLY A 33 0.33 -1.24 8.14
N SER A 34 1.47 -0.56 7.98
CA SER A 34 1.48 0.87 7.66
C SER A 34 1.04 1.08 6.20
N ALA A 35 -0.26 1.28 6.00
CA ALA A 35 -0.86 1.48 4.69
C ALA A 35 -0.74 2.93 4.20
N MET A 36 -0.48 3.11 2.91
CA MET A 36 -0.48 4.41 2.24
C MET A 36 -0.99 4.29 0.81
N MET A 37 -1.56 5.37 0.29
CA MET A 37 -1.82 5.49 -1.15
C MET A 37 -0.51 5.73 -1.92
N THR A 38 -0.38 5.15 -3.12
CA THR A 38 0.74 5.43 -4.02
C THR A 38 0.33 6.36 -5.17
N GLY A 39 1.24 7.27 -5.58
CA GLY A 39 0.99 8.26 -6.62
C GLY A 39 -0.23 9.14 -6.32
N SER A 40 -1.05 9.40 -7.34
CA SER A 40 -2.35 10.09 -7.19
C SER A 40 -3.51 9.13 -6.94
N GLY A 41 -3.24 7.87 -6.59
CA GLY A 41 -4.25 6.82 -6.44
C GLY A 41 -4.65 6.17 -7.77
N ALA A 42 -5.53 5.15 -7.74
CA ALA A 42 -6.30 4.68 -6.58
C ALA A 42 -5.61 3.58 -5.75
N CYS A 43 -4.44 3.08 -6.17
CA CYS A 43 -3.78 1.97 -5.50
C CYS A 43 -3.27 2.34 -4.10
N VAL A 44 -3.39 1.38 -3.18
CA VAL A 44 -2.89 1.44 -1.81
C VAL A 44 -1.86 0.33 -1.59
N PHE A 45 -0.90 0.53 -0.70
CA PHE A 45 0.12 -0.45 -0.38
C PHE A 45 0.52 -0.42 1.09
N ALA A 46 1.02 -1.55 1.57
CA ALA A 46 1.69 -1.69 2.85
C ALA A 46 2.95 -2.54 2.66
N SER A 47 4.00 -2.24 3.41
CA SER A 47 5.24 -3.01 3.41
C SER A 47 5.22 -4.06 4.52
N PHE A 48 5.71 -5.25 4.22
CA PHE A 48 5.85 -6.36 5.16
C PHE A 48 7.31 -6.84 5.22
N GLN A 49 7.71 -7.42 6.33
CA GLN A 49 9.09 -7.91 6.50
C GLN A 49 9.33 -9.23 5.75
N SER A 50 8.28 -10.00 5.46
CA SER A 50 8.37 -11.27 4.77
C SER A 50 7.32 -11.43 3.66
N GLN A 51 7.68 -12.17 2.62
CA GLN A 51 6.75 -12.54 1.54
C GLN A 51 5.57 -13.37 2.07
N ALA A 52 5.82 -14.29 3.01
CA ALA A 52 4.77 -15.13 3.58
C ALA A 52 3.71 -14.31 4.34
N GLU A 53 4.13 -13.28 5.08
CA GLU A 53 3.22 -12.35 5.73
C GLU A 53 2.40 -11.54 4.71
N ALA A 54 3.06 -10.97 3.71
CA ALA A 54 2.37 -10.24 2.64
C ALA A 54 1.34 -11.11 1.90
N GLN A 55 1.69 -12.37 1.63
CA GLN A 55 0.80 -13.32 0.95
C GLN A 55 -0.44 -13.66 1.79
N ARG A 56 -0.28 -13.89 3.10
CA ARG A 56 -1.42 -14.12 4.00
C ARG A 56 -2.40 -12.94 4.03
N VAL A 57 -1.87 -11.71 4.08
CA VAL A 57 -2.72 -10.50 4.02
C VAL A 57 -3.39 -10.38 2.66
N ALA A 58 -2.67 -10.65 1.57
CA ALA A 58 -3.25 -10.60 0.23
C ALA A 58 -4.38 -11.62 0.04
N GLU A 59 -4.24 -12.84 0.56
CA GLU A 59 -5.29 -13.87 0.55
C GLU A 59 -6.55 -13.41 1.30
N ALA A 60 -6.39 -12.76 2.45
CA ALA A 60 -7.52 -12.20 3.20
C ALA A 60 -8.22 -11.04 2.46
N ALA A 61 -7.47 -10.26 1.68
CA ALA A 61 -7.97 -9.12 0.93
C ALA A 61 -8.71 -9.50 -0.37
N ASN A 62 -8.37 -10.65 -0.96
CA ASN A 62 -8.74 -11.01 -2.33
C ASN A 62 -10.25 -11.19 -2.57
N CYS A 63 -11.05 -11.28 -1.50
CA CYS A 63 -12.50 -11.34 -1.58
C CYS A 63 -13.14 -9.97 -1.86
N GLU A 64 -12.45 -8.87 -1.55
CA GLU A 64 -13.00 -7.51 -1.59
C GLU A 64 -12.18 -6.56 -2.49
N PHE A 65 -10.89 -6.84 -2.68
CA PHE A 65 -9.96 -6.00 -3.42
C PHE A 65 -9.23 -6.76 -4.53
N SER A 66 -8.79 -6.04 -5.57
CA SER A 66 -7.80 -6.56 -6.53
C SER A 66 -6.40 -6.42 -5.94
N VAL A 67 -5.72 -7.54 -5.68
CA VAL A 67 -4.47 -7.56 -4.92
C VAL A 67 -3.39 -8.37 -5.61
N PHE A 68 -2.15 -7.91 -5.48
CA PHE A 68 -0.95 -8.67 -5.80
C PHE A 68 0.15 -8.40 -4.76
N VAL A 69 1.10 -9.32 -4.65
CA VAL A 69 2.30 -9.16 -3.82
C VAL A 69 3.50 -8.92 -4.73
N ALA A 70 4.32 -7.93 -4.40
CA ALA A 70 5.55 -7.63 -5.11
C ALA A 70 6.69 -7.32 -4.14
N ARG A 71 7.92 -7.61 -4.57
CA ARG A 71 9.13 -7.24 -3.84
C ARG A 71 9.62 -5.87 -4.32
N GLY A 72 9.74 -4.93 -3.38
CA GLY A 72 10.43 -3.66 -3.65
C GLY A 72 11.92 -3.88 -3.93
N ILE A 73 12.43 -3.24 -4.99
CA ILE A 73 13.85 -3.26 -5.36
C ILE A 73 14.39 -1.83 -5.42
N ASN A 74 15.58 -1.61 -4.89
CA ASN A 74 16.22 -0.27 -4.91
C ASN A 74 17.06 -0.03 -6.17
N ARG A 75 17.29 -1.07 -6.96
CA ARG A 75 18.04 -1.00 -8.21
C ARG A 75 17.33 -1.84 -9.24
N PHE A 76 16.94 -1.18 -10.33
CA PHE A 76 16.51 -1.85 -11.54
C PHE A 76 17.73 -2.02 -12.44
N THR A 77 18.14 -3.26 -12.67
CA THR A 77 19.18 -3.57 -13.64
C THR A 77 18.50 -4.23 -14.83
N VAL A 78 18.48 -3.55 -15.96
CA VAL A 78 18.19 -4.20 -17.25
C VAL A 78 19.42 -5.01 -17.58
N VAL A 79 19.24 -6.33 -17.73
CA VAL A 79 20.24 -7.21 -18.35
C VAL A 79 19.81 -7.43 -19.79
#